data_AF-A0A2A4FUV8-F1
#
_entry.id   AF-A0A2A4FUV8-F1
#
_cell.length_a   1.000
_cell.length_b   1.000
_cell.length_c   1.000
_cell.angle_alpha   90.00
_cell.angle_beta   90.00
_cell.angle_gamma   90.00
#
_symmetry.space_group_name_H-M   'P 1'
#
loop_
_entity.id
_entity.type
_entity.pdbx_description
1 polymer ?
#
loop_
_entity_poly.entity_id
_entity_poly.type
_entity_poly.pdbx_seq_one_letter_code
_entity_poly.pdbx_strand_id
1 'polypeptide(L)'
;MRPLLALALLGLTPALTPACSAASPPAATPFETGKLTIGGEAFSPAEVLDARALPDVNGKVGIMLTLSPGAAKRLEAISGSLVGRPMLVALDGKTLAGELIRKPIANGVIEIPGRWTLSEGEALARRISGRDPLPDDLGAE
;
A
#
# COMPACT_ATOMS: atom_id res chain seq x y z
N MET A 1 -41.14 49.19 -35.52
CA MET A 1 -42.17 48.41 -36.26
C MET A 1 -41.58 47.03 -36.52
N ARG A 2 -42.19 45.95 -36.02
CA ARG A 2 -41.93 44.55 -36.44
C ARG A 2 -42.37 44.40 -37.91
N PRO A 3 -41.92 43.43 -38.75
CA PRO A 3 -41.73 42.02 -38.35
C PRO A 3 -40.80 41.09 -39.20
N LEU A 4 -40.75 39.81 -38.75
CA LEU A 4 -40.87 38.55 -39.52
C LEU A 4 -39.73 38.05 -40.47
N LEU A 5 -39.21 36.85 -40.11
CA LEU A 5 -38.92 35.61 -40.89
C LEU A 5 -37.57 35.00 -40.47
N ALA A 6 -37.57 33.85 -39.79
CA ALA A 6 -37.58 32.48 -40.33
C ALA A 6 -36.15 31.95 -40.59
N LEU A 7 -35.75 30.90 -39.87
CA LEU A 7 -35.54 29.56 -40.44
C LEU A 7 -35.06 28.58 -39.36
N ALA A 8 -35.61 27.38 -39.44
CA ALA A 8 -35.33 26.24 -38.59
C ALA A 8 -33.92 25.68 -38.82
N LEU A 9 -33.28 25.20 -37.76
CA LEU A 9 -32.19 24.25 -37.84
C LEU A 9 -32.39 23.18 -36.77
N LEU A 10 -32.55 21.95 -37.26
CA LEU A 10 -32.69 20.69 -36.52
C LEU A 10 -31.57 20.55 -35.46
N GLY A 11 -31.98 20.48 -34.20
CA GLY A 11 -31.11 20.14 -33.08
C GLY A 11 -31.09 18.63 -32.83
N LEU A 12 -29.98 18.02 -33.21
CA LEU A 12 -29.34 16.79 -32.76
C LEU A 12 -29.96 16.04 -31.56
N THR A 13 -30.29 14.78 -31.78
CA THR A 13 -30.66 13.77 -30.76
C THR A 13 -29.51 13.48 -29.78
N PRO A 14 -29.72 13.43 -28.45
CA PRO A 14 -28.73 12.92 -27.53
C PRO A 14 -28.75 11.38 -27.50
N ALA A 15 -27.60 10.77 -27.77
CA ALA A 15 -27.35 9.36 -27.54
C ALA A 15 -27.34 9.08 -26.02
N LEU A 16 -28.19 8.17 -25.57
CA LEU A 16 -28.09 7.55 -24.25
C LEU A 16 -26.90 6.58 -24.27
N THR A 17 -25.79 6.95 -23.64
CA THR A 17 -24.77 5.99 -23.21
C THR A 17 -25.08 5.51 -21.80
N PRO A 18 -25.13 4.20 -21.53
CA PRO A 18 -25.20 3.70 -20.17
C PRO A 18 -23.86 3.99 -19.49
N ALA A 19 -23.88 4.83 -18.45
CA ALA A 19 -22.76 4.99 -17.57
C ALA A 19 -22.51 3.65 -16.86
N CYS A 20 -21.38 3.01 -17.14
CA CYS A 20 -20.82 2.01 -16.24
C CYS A 20 -20.67 2.67 -14.87
N SER A 21 -21.54 2.30 -13.92
CA SER A 21 -21.31 2.55 -12.51
C SER A 21 -20.06 1.76 -12.12
N ALA A 22 -18.90 2.41 -12.19
CA ALA A 22 -17.72 1.98 -11.48
C ALA A 22 -18.07 2.07 -10.00
N ALA A 23 -18.40 0.92 -9.41
CA ALA A 23 -18.56 0.79 -7.97
C ALA A 23 -17.29 1.34 -7.34
N SER A 24 -17.41 2.48 -6.64
CA SER A 24 -16.30 3.03 -5.89
C SER A 24 -15.86 1.98 -4.87
N PRO A 25 -14.55 1.65 -4.77
CA PRO A 25 -14.10 0.70 -3.75
C PRO A 25 -14.57 1.20 -2.38
N PRO A 26 -15.00 0.30 -1.48
CA PRO A 26 -15.40 0.70 -0.14
C PRO A 26 -14.25 1.49 0.48
N ALA A 27 -14.55 2.71 0.94
CA ALA A 27 -13.59 3.55 1.62
C ALA A 27 -13.04 2.75 2.81
N ALA A 28 -11.78 2.32 2.71
CA ALA A 28 -11.10 1.63 3.79
C ALA A 28 -11.19 2.50 5.04
N THR A 29 -11.78 1.96 6.11
CA THR A 29 -11.81 2.64 7.40
C THR A 29 -10.36 2.93 7.82
N PRO A 30 -9.97 4.21 8.02
CA PRO A 30 -8.60 4.51 8.38
C PRO A 30 -8.31 3.97 9.77
N PHE A 31 -7.32 3.09 9.88
CA PHE A 31 -6.82 2.59 11.16
C PHE A 31 -5.83 3.59 11.77
N GLU A 32 -5.66 3.56 13.08
CA GLU A 32 -4.58 4.30 13.75
C GLU A 32 -3.22 3.79 13.25
N THR A 33 -2.38 4.72 12.76
CA THR A 33 -1.08 4.39 12.18
C THR A 33 0.06 4.73 13.14
N GLY A 34 1.05 3.85 13.18
CA GLY A 34 2.31 4.08 13.89
C GLY A 34 3.37 4.73 13.00
N LYS A 35 4.47 5.18 13.62
CA LYS A 35 5.64 5.69 12.91
C LYS A 35 6.55 4.53 12.50
N LEU A 36 6.45 4.09 11.24
CA LEU A 36 7.35 3.10 10.66
C LEU A 36 8.71 3.72 10.38
N THR A 37 9.78 3.06 10.84
CA THR A 37 11.16 3.40 10.49
C THR A 37 11.91 2.18 9.97
N ILE A 38 12.64 2.34 8.87
CA ILE A 38 13.47 1.30 8.25
C ILE A 38 14.88 1.88 8.06
N GLY A 39 15.90 1.22 8.62
CA GLY A 39 17.28 1.69 8.58
C GLY A 39 17.50 3.07 9.22
N GLY A 40 16.61 3.49 10.12
CA GLY A 40 16.64 4.81 10.77
C GLY A 40 15.86 5.92 10.05
N GLU A 41 15.36 5.68 8.83
CA GLU A 41 14.51 6.62 8.11
C GLU A 41 13.03 6.34 8.30
N ALA A 42 12.21 7.39 8.35
CA ALA A 42 10.77 7.27 8.48
C ALA A 42 10.09 7.03 7.12
N PHE A 43 9.07 6.18 7.14
CA PHE A 43 8.18 5.90 6.01
C PHE A 43 6.75 6.23 6.43
N SER A 44 6.06 7.04 5.64
CA SER A 44 4.67 7.39 5.93
C SER A 44 3.74 6.25 5.53
N PRO A 45 2.57 6.10 6.19
CA PRO A 45 1.58 5.09 5.79
C PRO A 45 1.10 5.25 4.34
N ALA A 46 1.11 6.49 3.81
CA ALA A 46 0.76 6.76 2.41
C ALA A 46 1.75 6.16 1.40
N GLU A 47 2.97 5.85 1.83
CA GLU A 47 3.99 5.22 0.99
C GLU A 47 3.95 3.70 1.03
N VAL A 48 3.10 3.12 1.88
CA VAL A 48 2.83 1.70 1.96
C VAL A 48 1.68 1.36 1.01
N LEU A 49 1.97 0.59 -0.03
CA LEU A 49 0.95 0.13 -0.97
C LEU A 49 0.16 -1.04 -0.40
N ASP A 50 0.86 -1.98 0.23
CA ASP A 50 0.27 -3.12 0.93
C ASP A 50 1.11 -3.50 2.15
N ALA A 51 0.44 -3.90 3.22
CA ALA A 51 1.07 -4.56 4.36
C ALA A 51 0.16 -5.71 4.77
N ARG A 52 0.72 -6.92 4.86
CA ARG A 52 -0.07 -8.12 5.14
C ARG A 52 0.67 -9.11 6.02
N ALA A 53 -0.11 -9.76 6.89
CA ALA A 53 0.34 -10.88 7.69
C ALA A 53 0.52 -12.12 6.80
N LEU A 54 1.69 -12.73 6.85
CA LEU A 54 2.00 -13.97 6.12
C LEU A 54 2.43 -15.06 7.09
N PRO A 55 1.63 -16.12 7.22
CA PRO A 55 2.05 -17.34 7.90
C PRO A 55 3.22 -17.99 7.16
N ASP A 56 4.25 -18.39 7.90
CA ASP A 56 5.34 -19.23 7.44
C ASP A 56 4.99 -20.73 7.60
N VAL A 57 5.85 -21.59 7.04
CA VAL A 57 5.71 -23.04 7.12
C VAL A 57 5.80 -23.61 8.55
N ASN A 58 6.29 -22.83 9.51
CA ASN A 58 6.43 -23.21 10.91
C ASN A 58 5.28 -22.66 11.78
N GLY A 59 4.24 -22.07 11.16
CA GLY A 59 3.11 -21.46 11.86
C GLY A 59 3.44 -20.12 12.54
N LYS A 60 4.57 -19.49 12.21
CA LYS A 60 4.92 -18.14 12.65
C LYS A 60 4.41 -17.13 11.64
N VAL A 61 3.97 -15.97 12.08
CA VAL A 61 3.52 -14.91 11.17
C VAL A 61 4.57 -13.82 11.09
N GLY A 62 4.96 -13.47 9.86
CA GLY A 62 5.71 -12.27 9.50
C GLY A 62 4.82 -11.25 8.79
N ILE A 63 5.37 -10.09 8.44
CA ILE A 63 4.68 -9.07 7.64
C ILE A 63 5.39 -8.90 6.30
N MET A 64 4.67 -9.06 5.19
CA MET A 64 5.15 -8.58 3.89
C MET A 64 4.69 -7.14 3.70
N LEU A 65 5.63 -6.28 3.37
CA LEU A 65 5.43 -4.86 3.13
C LEU A 65 5.81 -4.53 1.68
N THR A 66 4.88 -3.90 0.97
CA THR A 66 5.10 -3.39 -0.39
C THR A 66 5.06 -1.87 -0.36
N LEU A 67 6.16 -1.24 -0.79
CA LEU A 67 6.33 0.21 -0.81
C LEU A 67 6.02 0.80 -2.19
N SER A 68 5.66 2.08 -2.19
CA SER A 68 5.56 2.87 -3.42
C SER A 68 6.91 2.97 -4.13
N PRO A 69 6.97 3.19 -5.46
CA PRO A 69 8.24 3.29 -6.18
C PRO A 69 9.20 4.37 -5.64
N GLY A 70 8.66 5.50 -5.15
CA GLY A 70 9.45 6.55 -4.53
C GLY A 70 10.11 6.09 -3.23
N ALA A 71 9.34 5.43 -2.37
CA ALA A 71 9.85 4.84 -1.13
C ALA A 71 10.78 3.64 -1.39
N ALA A 72 10.54 2.85 -2.43
CA ALA A 72 11.42 1.76 -2.85
C ALA A 72 12.82 2.25 -3.21
N LYS A 73 12.94 3.35 -3.97
CA LYS A 73 14.24 3.97 -4.27
C LYS A 73 14.97 4.46 -3.03
N ARG A 74 14.24 5.02 -2.05
CA ARG A 74 14.82 5.41 -0.76
C ARG A 74 15.32 4.19 0.00
N LEU A 75 14.51 3.12 0.07
CA LEU A 75 14.89 1.85 0.69
C LEU A 75 16.14 1.25 0.03
N GLU A 76 16.25 1.31 -1.30
CA GLU A 76 17.43 0.84 -2.04
C GLU A 76 18.70 1.58 -1.61
N ALA A 77 18.64 2.92 -1.51
CA ALA A 77 19.76 3.73 -1.07
C ALA A 77 20.16 3.43 0.39
N ILE A 78 19.17 3.35 1.30
CA ILE A 78 19.38 3.01 2.72
C ILE A 78 20.04 1.63 2.83
N SER A 79 19.44 0.61 2.22
CA SER A 79 19.92 -0.77 2.28
C SER A 79 21.29 -0.91 1.60
N GLY A 80 21.57 -0.18 0.52
CA GLY A 80 22.89 -0.14 -0.10
C GLY A 80 23.99 0.36 0.84
N SER A 81 23.70 1.38 1.67
CA SER A 81 24.63 1.86 2.69
C SER A 81 24.83 0.91 3.88
N LEU A 82 23.93 -0.08 4.03
CA LEU A 82 23.90 -1.05 5.11
C LEU A 82 24.35 -2.45 4.68
N VAL A 83 24.90 -2.63 3.48
CA VAL A 83 25.42 -3.94 3.05
C VAL A 83 26.47 -4.44 4.06
N GLY A 84 26.29 -5.68 4.51
CA GLY A 84 27.12 -6.31 5.54
C GLY A 84 26.71 -5.94 6.98
N ARG A 85 25.66 -5.15 7.17
CA ARG A 85 25.17 -4.70 8.48
C ARG A 85 23.68 -5.01 8.67
N PRO A 86 23.21 -5.10 9.93
CA PRO A 86 21.78 -5.18 10.20
C PRO A 86 21.03 -3.89 9.83
N MET A 87 19.91 -4.03 9.13
CA MET A 87 18.92 -2.98 8.91
C MET A 87 17.77 -3.19 9.88
N LEU A 88 17.61 -2.24 10.80
CA LEU A 88 16.53 -2.28 11.80
C LEU A 88 15.22 -1.82 11.17
N VAL A 89 14.15 -2.54 11.50
CA VAL A 89 12.76 -2.14 11.23
C VAL A 89 12.09 -1.93 12.57
N ALA A 90 11.45 -0.78 12.76
CA ALA A 90 10.78 -0.42 14.00
C ALA A 90 9.46 0.30 13.74
N LEU A 91 8.51 0.16 14.67
CA LEU A 91 7.25 0.88 14.69
C LEU A 91 7.13 1.59 16.03
N ASP A 92 6.88 2.91 16.01
CA ASP A 92 6.82 3.75 17.21
C ASP A 92 8.10 3.67 18.08
N GLY A 93 9.25 3.49 17.43
CA GLY A 93 10.53 3.32 18.10
C GLY A 93 10.76 1.93 18.72
N LYS A 94 9.78 1.04 18.70
CA LYS A 94 9.95 -0.36 19.10
C LYS A 94 10.47 -1.19 17.92
N THR A 95 11.66 -1.75 18.07
CA THR A 95 12.24 -2.66 17.08
C THR A 95 11.35 -3.88 16.87
N LEU A 96 10.99 -4.11 15.61
CA LEU A 96 10.27 -5.29 15.14
C LEU A 96 11.24 -6.37 14.67
N ALA A 97 12.23 -5.99 13.85
CA ALA A 97 13.22 -6.91 13.28
C ALA A 97 14.56 -6.21 12.99
N GLY A 98 15.60 -7.00 12.76
CA GLY A 98 16.93 -6.54 12.38
C GLY A 98 17.57 -7.50 11.39
N GLU A 99 17.38 -7.23 10.10
CA GLU A 99 17.80 -8.14 9.02
C GLU A 99 19.20 -7.81 8.51
N LEU A 100 20.03 -8.84 8.33
CA LEU A 100 21.36 -8.65 7.74
C LEU A 100 21.23 -8.37 6.24
N ILE A 101 21.63 -7.17 5.82
CA ILE A 101 21.55 -6.78 4.41
C ILE A 101 22.74 -7.36 3.64
N ARG A 102 22.43 -8.21 2.67
CA ARG A 102 23.42 -8.84 1.79
C ARG A 102 23.59 -8.12 0.45
N LYS A 103 22.54 -7.42 0.01
CA LYS A 103 22.48 -6.64 -1.21
C LYS A 103 21.44 -5.51 -1.07
N PRO A 104 21.54 -4.42 -1.84
CA PRO A 104 20.50 -3.40 -1.89
C PRO A 104 19.12 -4.00 -2.24
N ILE A 105 18.07 -3.45 -1.63
CA ILE A 105 16.69 -3.87 -1.84
C ILE A 105 16.03 -2.89 -2.81
N ALA A 106 15.99 -3.25 -4.08
CA ALA A 106 15.51 -2.36 -5.16
C ALA A 106 14.02 -2.53 -5.51
N ASN A 107 13.40 -3.66 -5.17
CA ASN A 107 12.01 -3.98 -5.55
C ASN A 107 10.97 -3.33 -4.64
N GLY A 108 11.37 -2.69 -3.54
CA GLY A 108 10.44 -2.07 -2.59
C GLY A 108 9.59 -3.06 -1.79
N VAL A 109 9.92 -4.36 -1.82
CA VAL A 109 9.21 -5.39 -1.08
C VAL A 109 10.14 -5.96 -0.02
N ILE A 110 9.69 -5.95 1.23
CA ILE A 110 10.43 -6.55 2.35
C ILE A 110 9.53 -7.46 3.17
N GLU A 111 10.14 -8.47 3.76
CA GLU A 111 9.55 -9.27 4.82
C GLU A 111 10.10 -8.78 6.16
N ILE A 112 9.21 -8.50 7.10
CA ILE A 112 9.52 -8.25 8.50
C ILE A 112 9.24 -9.57 9.22
N PRO A 113 10.27 -10.37 9.52
CA PRO A 113 10.06 -11.64 10.18
C PRO A 113 9.55 -11.40 11.61
N GLY A 114 8.72 -12.33 12.07
CA GLY A 114 8.14 -12.26 13.40
C GLY A 114 7.68 -13.61 13.89
N ARG A 115 7.09 -13.58 15.09
CA ARG A 115 6.49 -14.75 15.75
C ARG A 115 5.11 -14.38 16.28
N TRP A 116 4.40 -13.58 15.51
CA TRP A 116 3.05 -13.18 15.83
C TRP A 116 2.08 -14.32 15.56
N THR A 117 0.94 -14.29 16.24
CA THR A 117 -0.27 -14.96 15.77
C THR A 117 -0.82 -14.22 14.54
N LEU A 118 -1.73 -14.84 13.80
CA LEU A 118 -2.34 -14.21 12.62
C LEU A 118 -3.04 -12.89 12.96
N SER A 119 -3.85 -12.88 14.02
CA SER A 119 -4.58 -11.68 14.44
C SER A 119 -3.65 -10.54 14.89
N GLU A 120 -2.56 -10.86 15.59
CA GLU A 120 -1.54 -9.88 15.95
C GLU A 120 -0.82 -9.34 14.71
N GLY A 121 -0.51 -10.20 13.74
CA GLY A 121 0.09 -9.81 12.47
C GLY A 121 -0.82 -8.89 11.66
N GLU A 122 -2.12 -9.19 11.58
CA GLU A 122 -3.11 -8.37 10.89
C GLU A 122 -3.27 -6.99 11.56
N ALA A 123 -3.34 -6.97 12.89
CA ALA A 123 -3.36 -5.72 13.63
C ALA A 123 -2.08 -4.89 13.39
N LEU A 124 -0.91 -5.53 13.38
CA LEU A 124 0.36 -4.88 13.09
C LEU A 124 0.40 -4.33 11.65
N ALA A 125 -0.06 -5.10 10.67
CA ALA A 125 -0.14 -4.68 9.27
C ALA A 125 -1.02 -3.43 9.12
N ARG A 126 -2.18 -3.39 9.76
CA ARG A 126 -3.07 -2.22 9.80
C ARG A 126 -2.41 -1.01 10.45
N ARG A 127 -1.64 -1.19 11.53
CA ARG A 127 -0.89 -0.07 12.15
C ARG A 127 0.21 0.47 11.23
N ILE A 128 0.74 -0.34 10.31
CA ILE A 128 1.76 0.08 9.36
C ILE A 128 1.13 0.85 8.17
N SER A 129 0.08 0.30 7.55
CA SER A 129 -0.49 0.83 6.30
C SER A 129 -1.69 1.78 6.50
N GLY A 130 -2.31 1.74 7.69
CA GLY A 130 -3.54 2.46 7.99
C GLY A 130 -4.78 1.90 7.31
N ARG A 131 -4.70 0.70 6.72
CA ARG A 131 -5.77 0.05 5.95
C ARG A 131 -5.72 -1.47 6.10
N ASP A 132 -6.80 -2.14 5.72
CA ASP A 132 -6.79 -3.59 5.54
C ASP A 132 -5.84 -3.98 4.39
N PRO A 133 -5.24 -5.20 4.43
CA PRO A 133 -4.45 -5.70 3.33
C PRO A 133 -5.27 -5.74 2.04
N LEU A 134 -4.62 -5.57 0.89
CA LEU A 134 -5.29 -5.74 -0.39
C LEU A 134 -5.88 -7.15 -0.48
N PRO A 135 -7.06 -7.34 -1.08
CA PRO A 135 -7.60 -8.67 -1.31
C PRO A 135 -6.63 -9.50 -2.15
N ASP A 136 -6.53 -10.79 -1.86
CA ASP A 136 -5.93 -11.71 -2.81
C ASP A 136 -6.90 -11.79 -3.99
N ASP A 137 -6.51 -11.30 -5.16
CA ASP A 137 -7.32 -11.38 -6.37
C ASP A 137 -7.45 -12.85 -6.81
N LEU A 138 -8.30 -13.60 -6.11
CA LEU A 138 -8.92 -14.87 -6.53
C LEU A 138 -10.40 -14.65 -6.88
N GLY A 139 -10.73 -13.45 -7.36
CA GLY A 139 -12.10 -12.96 -7.54
C GLY A 139 -12.51 -12.67 -8.98
N ALA A 140 -11.83 -13.25 -9.98
CA ALA A 140 -12.23 -13.15 -11.38
C ALA A 140 -12.02 -14.51 -12.08
N GLU A 141 -12.91 -15.45 -11.78
CA GLU A 141 -13.25 -16.55 -12.70
C GLU A 141 -14.57 -16.23 -13.42
#